data_AF-A0A8J5LES3-F1
#
_entry.id   AF-A0A8J5LES3-F1
#
_cell.length_a   1.000
_cell.length_b   1.000
_cell.length_c   1.000
_cell.angle_alpha   90.00
_cell.angle_beta   90.00
_cell.angle_gamma   90.00
#
_symmetry.space_group_name_H-M   'P 1'
#
loop_
_entity.id
_entity.type
_entity.pdbx_description
1 polymer ?
#
loop_
_entity_poly.entity_id
_entity_poly.type
_entity_poly.pdbx_seq_one_letter_code
_entity_poly.pdbx_strand_id
1 'polypeptide(L)'
;MIWKQHFIFSLTNIGTPIVYTGAGSEPEWNETFVFTVSDSVTNLTIKLFDKDTFSSDDFVGEAKIPLDPVFVEGSIPSTIYNVVKDQEYCGQIKVGLTFTPVSQSPCSLYSKVSPERGIE
;
A
#
# COMPACT_ATOMS: atom_id res chain seq x y z
N MET A 1 -4.37 33.86 -3.85
CA MET A 1 -5.14 32.67 -3.47
C MET A 1 -4.15 31.53 -3.42
N ILE A 2 -3.86 31.01 -2.22
CA ILE A 2 -2.92 29.90 -2.03
C ILE A 2 -3.72 28.64 -2.33
N TRP A 3 -3.60 28.11 -3.55
CA TRP A 3 -4.17 26.81 -3.88
C TRP A 3 -3.40 25.76 -3.06
N LYS A 4 -4.09 25.13 -2.11
CA LYS A 4 -3.59 23.90 -1.48
C LYS A 4 -3.81 22.79 -2.51
N GLN A 5 -2.75 22.22 -3.05
CA GLN A 5 -2.86 21.03 -3.89
C GLN A 5 -3.41 19.90 -3.02
N HIS A 6 -4.44 19.20 -3.50
CA HIS A 6 -5.02 18.07 -2.80
C HIS A 6 -4.49 16.83 -3.47
N PHE A 7 -3.51 16.18 -2.88
CA PHE A 7 -2.95 14.98 -3.49
C PHE A 7 -3.75 13.75 -3.09
N ILE A 8 -4.17 12.98 -4.08
CA ILE A 8 -4.65 11.62 -3.90
C ILE A 8 -3.49 10.67 -4.18
N PHE A 9 -3.22 9.74 -3.28
CA PHE A 9 -2.39 8.58 -3.64
C PHE A 9 -3.20 7.30 -3.67
N SER A 10 -2.87 6.44 -4.63
CA SER A 10 -3.46 5.13 -4.79
C SER A 10 -2.41 4.03 -4.78
N LEU A 11 -2.57 3.05 -3.89
CA LEU A 11 -1.78 1.82 -3.89
C LEU A 11 -2.46 0.81 -4.83
N THR A 12 -1.73 0.39 -5.85
CA THR A 12 -2.21 -0.55 -6.88
C THR A 12 -1.42 -1.86 -6.83
N ASN A 13 -1.98 -2.92 -7.43
CA ASN A 13 -1.50 -4.31 -7.36
C ASN A 13 -1.66 -4.97 -5.98
N ILE A 14 -2.51 -4.40 -5.14
CA ILE A 14 -3.00 -4.99 -3.90
C ILE A 14 -4.48 -5.33 -4.14
N GLY A 15 -5.01 -6.41 -3.56
CA GLY A 15 -6.33 -6.94 -3.92
C GLY A 15 -7.47 -5.91 -3.93
N THR A 16 -7.36 -4.86 -3.10
CA THR A 16 -8.22 -3.68 -3.11
C THR A 16 -7.38 -2.41 -3.17
N PRO A 17 -7.57 -1.52 -4.17
CA PRO A 17 -6.83 -0.27 -4.23
C PRO A 17 -7.16 0.60 -3.01
N ILE A 18 -6.12 1.07 -2.31
CA ILE A 18 -6.28 2.01 -1.19
C ILE A 18 -6.08 3.41 -1.73
N VAL A 19 -7.02 4.30 -1.46
CA VAL A 19 -7.01 5.70 -1.90
C VAL A 19 -7.00 6.60 -0.68
N TYR A 20 -6.06 7.53 -0.62
CA TYR A 20 -5.96 8.51 0.46
C TYR A 20 -5.78 9.91 -0.09
N THR A 21 -6.43 10.89 0.54
CA THR A 21 -6.41 12.31 0.17
C THR A 21 -5.64 13.12 1.21
N GLY A 22 -4.52 13.74 0.81
CA GLY A 22 -3.81 14.75 1.60
C GLY A 22 -3.92 16.15 0.99
N ALA A 23 -3.48 17.17 1.71
CA ALA A 23 -3.48 18.56 1.25
C ALA A 23 -2.16 19.25 1.56
N GLY A 24 -1.64 20.04 0.62
CA GLY A 24 -0.44 20.86 0.78
C GLY A 24 0.65 20.57 -0.25
N SER A 25 1.65 21.45 -0.32
CA SER A 25 2.78 21.37 -1.27
C SER A 25 3.90 20.41 -0.82
N GLU A 26 3.96 20.14 0.49
CA GLU A 26 4.81 19.13 1.13
C GLU A 26 3.89 18.22 1.96
N PRO A 27 3.06 17.42 1.30
CA PRO A 27 2.15 16.55 2.02
C PRO A 27 2.94 15.51 2.82
N GLU A 28 2.84 15.59 4.14
CA GLU A 28 3.34 14.54 5.03
C GLU A 28 2.25 13.51 5.29
N TRP A 29 2.35 12.37 4.62
CA TRP A 29 1.52 11.21 4.88
C TRP A 29 2.26 10.29 5.85
N ASN A 30 2.26 10.64 7.13
CA ASN A 30 2.81 9.82 8.22
C ASN A 30 1.85 8.65 8.57
N GLU A 31 1.27 8.03 7.55
CA GLU A 31 0.23 7.02 7.66
C GLU A 31 0.80 5.63 7.37
N THR A 32 0.37 4.64 8.14
CA THR A 32 0.76 3.25 7.93
C THR A 32 -0.42 2.47 7.36
N PHE A 33 -0.22 1.90 6.17
CA PHE A 33 -1.22 1.06 5.51
C PHE A 33 -0.84 -0.41 5.65
N VAL A 34 -1.81 -1.23 6.05
CA VAL A 34 -1.67 -2.68 6.10
C VAL A 34 -2.55 -3.27 5.00
N PHE A 35 -1.93 -4.01 4.10
CA PHE A 35 -2.63 -4.69 3.01
C PHE A 35 -2.03 -6.07 2.79
N THR A 36 -2.87 -6.98 2.30
CA THR A 36 -2.43 -8.32 1.90
C THR A 36 -2.07 -8.31 0.42
N VAL A 37 -0.86 -8.77 0.10
CA VAL A 37 -0.40 -8.99 -1.27
C VAL A 37 -0.57 -10.46 -1.64
N SER A 38 -0.89 -10.72 -2.91
CA SER A 38 -0.83 -12.08 -3.46
C SER A 38 0.59 -12.39 -3.93
N ASP A 39 0.96 -13.68 -3.95
CA ASP A 39 2.29 -14.14 -4.35
C ASP A 39 2.68 -13.77 -5.80
N SER A 40 1.71 -13.37 -6.62
CA SER A 40 1.92 -12.91 -8.00
C SER A 40 2.39 -11.45 -8.11
N VAL A 41 2.42 -10.70 -7.01
CA VAL A 41 2.73 -9.26 -7.01
C VAL A 41 4.20 -9.05 -6.68
N THR A 42 4.97 -8.57 -7.65
CA THR A 42 6.41 -8.28 -7.49
C THR A 42 6.69 -6.81 -7.19
N ASN A 43 5.76 -5.90 -7.51
CA ASN A 43 5.94 -4.47 -7.31
C ASN A 43 4.68 -3.78 -6.77
N LEU A 44 4.89 -2.92 -5.78
CA LEU A 44 3.89 -1.97 -5.30
C LEU A 44 3.94 -0.72 -6.17
N THR A 45 2.82 -0.35 -6.76
CA THR A 45 2.74 0.87 -7.57
C THR A 45 1.91 1.92 -6.85
N ILE A 46 2.54 3.04 -6.55
CA ILE A 46 1.93 4.20 -5.89
C ILE A 46 1.66 5.24 -6.98
N LYS A 47 0.40 5.58 -7.20
CA LYS A 47 -0.02 6.61 -8.16
C LYS A 47 -0.40 7.86 -7.41
N LEU A 48 0.10 9.01 -7.85
CA LEU A 48 -0.25 10.34 -7.34
C LEU A 48 -1.18 11.03 -8.34
N PHE A 49 -2.24 11.63 -7.81
CA PHE A 49 -3.16 12.48 -8.55
C PHE A 49 -3.33 13.80 -7.82
N ASP A 50 -3.48 14.89 -8.56
CA ASP A 50 -3.88 16.19 -8.02
C ASP A 50 -5.40 16.29 -8.14
N LYS A 51 -6.04 16.47 -7.00
CA LYS A 51 -7.48 16.59 -6.87
C LYS A 51 -7.84 18.06 -6.99
N ASP A 52 -8.15 18.46 -8.20
CA ASP A 52 -8.78 19.74 -8.43
C ASP A 52 -10.23 19.75 -7.94
N THR A 53 -10.68 20.89 -7.44
CA THR A 53 -12.05 21.05 -6.90
C THR A 53 -13.12 21.07 -8.01
N PHE A 54 -12.73 21.25 -9.27
CA PHE A 54 -13.65 21.46 -10.40
C PHE A 54 -13.30 20.68 -11.68
N SER A 55 -12.22 19.88 -11.69
CA SER A 55 -11.80 19.05 -12.84
C SER A 55 -11.74 17.57 -12.46
N SER A 56 -11.61 16.69 -13.46
CA SER A 56 -11.23 15.30 -13.25
C SER A 56 -9.86 15.24 -12.56
N ASP A 57 -9.67 14.29 -11.65
CA ASP A 57 -8.40 14.13 -10.92
C ASP A 57 -7.23 13.96 -11.91
N ASP A 58 -6.26 14.88 -11.86
CA ASP A 58 -5.16 14.93 -12.81
C ASP A 58 -4.03 14.02 -12.35
N PHE A 59 -3.62 13.08 -13.21
CA PHE A 59 -2.49 12.19 -12.90
C PHE A 59 -1.18 12.99 -12.83
N VAL A 60 -0.53 12.96 -11.67
CA VAL A 60 0.74 13.66 -11.39
C VAL A 60 1.93 12.77 -11.70
N GLY A 61 1.84 11.48 -11.37
CA GLY A 61 2.88 10.50 -11.68
C GLY A 61 2.78 9.24 -10.82
N GLU A 62 3.67 8.28 -11.07
CA GLU A 62 3.72 7.02 -10.34
C GLU A 62 5.12 6.67 -9.85
N ALA A 63 5.18 5.98 -8.72
CA ALA A 63 6.38 5.35 -8.19
C ALA A 63 6.19 3.84 -8.13
N LYS A 64 7.19 3.09 -8.58
CA LYS A 64 7.21 1.62 -8.53
C LYS A 64 8.23 1.16 -7.52
N ILE A 65 7.76 0.42 -6.53
CA ILE A 65 8.57 -0.08 -5.42
C ILE A 65 8.65 -1.60 -5.54
N PRO A 66 9.83 -2.19 -5.73
CA PRO A 66 9.98 -3.65 -5.80
C PRO A 66 9.73 -4.25 -4.41
N LEU A 67 8.90 -5.29 -4.36
CA LEU A 67 8.56 -6.01 -3.13
C LEU A 67 9.54 -7.16 -2.84
N ASP A 68 10.26 -7.65 -3.85
CA ASP A 68 11.28 -8.69 -3.70
C ASP A 68 12.25 -8.43 -2.52
N PRO A 69 12.90 -7.26 -2.41
CA PRO A 69 13.77 -6.96 -1.27
C PRO A 69 13.02 -6.91 0.07
N VAL A 70 11.74 -6.53 0.08
CA VAL A 70 10.93 -6.50 1.32
C VAL A 70 10.66 -7.93 1.80
N PHE A 71 10.42 -8.87 0.88
CA PHE A 71 10.19 -10.28 1.22
C PHE A 71 11.45 -10.99 1.70
N VAL A 72 12.63 -10.59 1.21
CA VAL A 72 13.92 -11.16 1.60
C VAL A 72 14.41 -10.58 2.94
N GLU A 73 14.41 -9.25 3.06
CA GLU A 73 14.95 -8.55 4.25
C GLU A 73 13.91 -8.41 5.38
N GLY A 74 12.63 -8.66 5.09
CA GLY A 74 11.52 -8.49 6.02
C GLY A 74 11.07 -7.03 6.22
N SER A 75 11.94 -6.05 5.95
CA SER A 75 11.57 -4.64 5.92
C SER A 75 12.55 -3.80 5.11
N ILE A 76 12.05 -2.71 4.54
CA ILE A 76 12.82 -1.66 3.89
C ILE A 76 12.62 -0.37 4.69
N PRO A 77 13.70 0.31 5.11
CA PRO A 77 13.58 1.58 5.81
C PRO A 77 12.97 2.66 4.90
N SER A 78 12.60 3.79 5.50
CA SER A 78 12.04 4.95 4.80
C SER A 78 12.98 5.44 3.67
N THR A 79 12.73 4.97 2.45
CA THR A 79 13.57 5.14 1.26
C THR A 79 12.89 6.07 0.27
N ILE A 80 13.67 6.87 -0.45
CA ILE A 80 13.17 7.82 -1.44
C ILE A 80 12.99 7.10 -2.78
N TYR A 81 11.80 7.23 -3.36
CA TYR A 81 11.46 6.72 -4.69
C TYR A 81 11.07 7.86 -5.61
N ASN A 82 11.54 7.80 -6.85
CA ASN A 82 11.21 8.79 -7.87
C ASN A 82 9.78 8.57 -8.36
N VAL A 83 9.03 9.66 -8.42
CA VAL A 83 7.73 9.73 -9.09
C VAL A 83 7.99 10.10 -10.54
N VAL A 84 7.49 9.29 -11.45
CA VAL A 84 7.69 9.44 -12.90
C VAL A 84 6.34 9.49 -13.59
N LYS A 85 6.18 10.40 -14.56
CA LYS A 85 5.03 10.47 -15.47
C LYS A 85 5.57 10.55 -16.89
N ASP A 86 5.09 9.68 -17.78
CA ASP A 86 5.50 9.69 -19.20
C ASP A 86 7.03 9.70 -19.41
N GLN A 87 7.77 8.97 -18.55
CA GLN A 87 9.24 8.91 -18.51
C GLN A 87 9.94 10.18 -18.00
N GLU A 88 9.21 11.19 -17.55
CA GLU A 88 9.73 12.41 -16.93
C GLU A 88 9.67 12.35 -15.40
N TYR A 89 10.69 12.91 -14.75
CA TYR A 89 10.74 13.03 -13.30
C TYR A 89 9.76 14.11 -12.81
N CYS A 90 8.85 13.73 -11.92
CA CYS A 90 7.80 14.61 -11.38
C CYS A 90 7.92 14.87 -9.88
N GLY A 91 8.97 14.34 -9.25
CA GLY A 91 9.21 14.49 -7.82
C GLY A 91 9.63 13.19 -7.17
N GLN A 92 9.53 13.16 -5.85
CA GLN A 92 10.00 12.05 -5.04
C GLN A 92 9.06 11.82 -3.86
N ILE A 93 8.88 10.55 -3.49
CA ILE A 93 8.12 10.12 -2.31
C ILE A 93 9.02 9.31 -1.38
N LYS A 94 8.80 9.41 -0.08
CA LYS A 94 9.54 8.65 0.92
C LYS A 94 8.65 7.54 1.47
N VAL A 95 9.06 6.28 1.33
CA VAL A 95 8.24 5.12 1.70
C VAL A 95 9.07 4.11 2.49
N GLY A 96 8.54 3.67 3.63
CA GLY A 96 9.04 2.51 4.37
C GLY A 96 8.08 1.34 4.20
N LEU A 97 8.61 0.12 4.09
CA LEU A 97 7.81 -1.09 3.93
C LEU A 97 8.22 -2.12 4.98
N THR A 98 7.25 -2.81 5.56
CA THR A 98 7.49 -3.92 6.47
C THR A 98 6.63 -5.09 6.00
N PHE A 99 7.26 -6.25 5.81
CA PHE A 99 6.57 -7.47 5.47
C PHE A 99 6.35 -8.31 6.73
N THR A 100 5.08 -8.58 7.02
CA THR A 100 4.69 -9.52 8.08
C THR A 100 4.16 -10.77 7.40
N PRO A 101 4.90 -11.90 7.42
CA PRO A 101 4.38 -13.15 6.88
C PRO A 101 3.14 -13.55 7.66
N VAL A 102 2.04 -13.82 6.95
CA VAL A 102 0.85 -14.40 7.57
C VAL A 102 1.21 -15.84 7.92
N SER A 103 1.60 -16.09 9.16
CA SER A 103 1.77 -17.44 9.68
C SER A 103 0.43 -18.16 9.51
N GLN A 104 0.30 -18.97 8.46
CA GLN A 104 -0.73 -20.00 8.43
C GLN A 104 -0.41 -20.94 9.58
N SER A 105 -0.94 -20.67 10.77
CA SER A 105 -1.03 -21.72 11.77
C SER A 105 -2.00 -22.75 11.20
N PRO A 106 -1.60 -24.02 10.99
CA PRO A 106 -2.52 -25.07 10.53
C PRO A 106 -3.58 -25.43 11.58
N CYS A 107 -3.70 -24.64 12.66
CA CYS A 107 -4.56 -24.91 13.81
C CYS A 107 -5.86 -24.08 13.72
N SER A 108 -6.59 -24.28 12.62
CA SER A 108 -8.03 -24.01 12.58
C SER A 108 -8.78 -25.23 12.04
N LEU A 109 -8.34 -26.44 12.43
CA LEU A 109 -9.24 -27.59 12.44
C LEU A 109 -10.15 -27.45 13.66
N TYR A 110 -11.30 -26.81 13.48
CA TYR A 110 -12.44 -26.98 14.37
C TYR A 110 -12.90 -28.45 14.28
N SER A 111 -12.32 -29.31 15.12
CA SER A 111 -12.96 -30.55 15.55
C SER A 111 -13.23 -30.43 17.05
N LYS A 112 -14.24 -29.65 17.43
CA LYS A 112 -14.96 -29.94 18.67
C LYS A 112 -15.88 -31.12 18.38
N VAL A 113 -15.38 -32.32 18.63
CA VAL A 113 -16.25 -33.46 18.94
C VAL A 113 -15.86 -33.91 20.33
N SER A 114 -16.58 -33.41 21.33
CA SER A 114 -16.51 -33.96 22.69
C SER A 114 -17.22 -35.31 22.68
N PRO A 115 -16.63 -36.38 23.21
CA PRO A 115 -17.34 -37.63 23.42
C PRO A 115 -18.20 -37.49 24.67
N GLU A 116 -19.52 -37.33 24.51
CA GLU A 116 -20.45 -37.60 25.60
C GLU A 116 -20.58 -39.12 25.78
N ARG A 117 -19.83 -39.64 26.76
CA ARG A 117 -20.05 -40.96 27.34
C ARG A 117 -21.38 -40.93 28.09
N GLY A 118 -22.28 -41.83 27.75
CA GLY A 118 -23.43 -42.15 28.60
C GLY A 118 -24.48 -42.98 27.87
N ILE A 119 -24.22 -44.27 27.71
CA ILE A 119 -25.26 -45.29 27.61
C ILE A 119 -25.65 -45.74 29.03
N GLU A 120 -26.93 -46.13 29.15
CA GLU A 120 -27.70 -46.68 30.30
C GLU A 120 -28.22 -45.70 31.36
#